data_AF-A0A969GMQ8-F1
#
_entry.id   AF-A0A969GMQ8-F1
#
_cell.length_a   1.000
_cell.length_b   1.000
_cell.length_c   1.000
_cell.angle_alpha   90.00
_cell.angle_beta   90.00
_cell.angle_gamma   90.00
#
_symmetry.space_group_name_H-M   'P 1'
#
loop_
_entity.id
_entity.type
_entity.pdbx_description
1 polymer ?
#
loop_
_entity_poly.entity_id
_entity_poly.type
_entity_poly.pdbx_seq_one_letter_code
_entity_poly.pdbx_strand_id
1 'polypeptide(L)' 'MQIVFETHSLSEDNENGIASGWNHSRLSARGRVLAAELGRRRCKDGIQVVFFI' A
#
# COMPACT_ATOMS: atom_id res chain seq x y z
N MET A 1 -2.43 -19.93 -11.61
CA MET A 1 -3.00 -18.84 -10.79
C MET A 1 -1.85 -18.16 -10.06
N GLN A 2 -1.74 -16.83 -10.14
CA GLN A 2 -0.67 -16.05 -9.54
C GLN A 2 -1.26 -15.12 -8.49
N ILE A 3 -0.61 -15.03 -7.33
CA ILE A 3 -0.97 -14.11 -6.25
C ILE A 3 0.24 -13.20 -6.01
N VAL A 4 -0.02 -11.90 -5.91
CA VAL A 4 0.99 -10.89 -5.60
C VAL A 4 0.65 -10.31 -4.23
N PHE A 5 1.64 -10.29 -3.34
CA PHE A 5 1.52 -9.67 -2.02
C PHE A 5 2.19 -8.31 -2.07
N GLU A 6 1.46 -7.28 -1.64
CA GLU A 6 1.97 -5.92 -1.49
C GLU A 6 1.58 -5.44 -0.09
N THR A 7 2.53 -4.88 0.64
CA THR A 7 2.22 -4.15 1.88
C THR A 7 1.59 -2.81 1.51
N HIS A 8 0.68 -2.30 2.34
CA HIS A 8 0.21 -0.92 2.17
C HIS A 8 1.41 0.04 2.13
N SER A 9 1.25 1.15 1.42
CA SER A 9 2.34 2.12 1.34
C SER A 9 2.57 2.83 2.68
N LEU A 10 3.60 3.67 2.73
CA LEU A 10 4.05 4.34 3.94
C LEU A 10 2.93 5.13 4.63
N SER A 11 2.71 4.88 5.91
CA SER A 11 1.77 5.65 6.74
C SER A 11 2.47 6.73 7.57
N GLU A 12 1.70 7.70 8.06
CA GLU A 12 2.17 8.68 9.04
C GLU A 12 2.71 7.99 10.31
N ASP A 13 2.07 6.90 10.75
CA ASP A 13 2.53 6.12 11.90
C ASP A 13 3.87 5.44 11.62
N ASN A 14 4.08 4.90 10.40
CA ASN A 14 5.36 4.31 10.02
C ASN A 14 6.49 5.34 10.04
N GLU A 15 6.23 6.56 9.53
CA GLU A 15 7.21 7.66 9.56
C GLU A 15 7.56 8.08 10.99
N ASN A 16 6.59 8.02 11.91
CA ASN A 16 6.77 8.35 13.32
C ASN A 16 7.22 7.18 14.20
N GLY A 17 7.40 5.98 13.64
CA GLY A 17 7.77 4.78 14.39
C GLY A 17 6.68 4.28 15.36
N ILE A 18 5.42 4.63 15.11
CA ILE A 18 4.27 4.25 15.93
C ILE A 18 3.72 2.90 15.47
N ALA A 19 3.44 2.01 16.42
CA ALA A 19 2.77 0.75 16.13
C ALA A 19 1.27 0.98 15.90
N SER A 20 0.80 0.83 14.66
CA SER A 20 -0.62 1.00 14.31
C SER A 20 -1.49 -0.19 14.73
N GLY A 21 -0.99 -1.42 14.62
CA GLY A 21 -1.75 -2.63 14.97
C GLY A 21 -3.08 -2.73 14.22
N TRP A 22 -4.19 -2.76 14.96
CA TRP A 22 -5.57 -2.80 14.43
C TRP A 22 -6.17 -1.40 14.21
N ASN A 23 -5.42 -0.33 14.52
CA ASN A 23 -5.89 1.03 14.31
C ASN A 23 -5.73 1.43 12.84
N HIS A 24 -6.65 2.28 12.38
CA HIS A 24 -6.57 2.86 11.05
C HIS A 24 -5.46 3.91 11.01
N SER A 25 -4.41 3.65 10.22
CA SER A 25 -3.38 4.64 9.92
C SER A 25 -3.63 5.30 8.56
N ARG A 26 -3.15 6.53 8.39
CA ARG A 26 -3.29 7.28 7.13
C ARG A 26 -2.00 7.19 6.33
N LEU A 27 -2.11 7.08 5.01
CA LEU A 27 -0.95 7.22 4.13
C LEU A 27 -0.31 8.60 4.28
N SER A 28 1.01 8.62 4.48
CA SER A 28 1.77 9.87 4.50
C SER A 28 1.76 10.51 3.10
N ALA A 29 2.18 11.78 3.01
CA ALA A 29 2.33 12.45 1.71
C ALA A 29 3.22 11.64 0.76
N ARG A 30 4.33 11.09 1.28
CA ARG A 30 5.23 10.21 0.53
C ARG A 30 4.58 8.87 0.20
N GLY A 31 3.83 8.29 1.14
CA GLY A 31 3.10 7.04 0.93
C GLY A 31 2.12 7.12 -0.24
N ARG A 32 1.43 8.25 -0.43
CA ARG A 32 0.52 8.44 -1.58
C ARG A 32 1.25 8.42 -2.92
N VAL A 33 2.43 9.03 -3.00
CA VAL A 33 3.25 9.02 -4.23
C VAL A 33 3.73 7.60 -4.53
N LEU A 34 4.24 6.89 -3.52
CA LEU A 34 4.70 5.51 -3.64
C LEU A 34 3.57 4.55 -4.04
N ALA A 35 2.37 4.72 -3.49
CA ALA A 35 1.19 3.95 -3.89
C ALA A 35 0.84 4.19 -5.37
N ALA A 36 0.91 5.43 -5.84
CA ALA A 36 0.68 5.75 -7.25
C ALA A 36 1.76 5.15 -8.16
N GLU A 37 3.03 5.15 -7.73
CA GLU A 37 4.13 4.49 -8.45
C GLU A 37 3.95 2.98 -8.54
N LEU A 38 3.55 2.34 -7.44
CA LEU A 38 3.22 0.92 -7.43
C LEU A 38 2.11 0.61 -8.43
N GLY A 39 1.02 1.39 -8.41
CA GLY A 39 -0.06 1.27 -9.39
C GLY A 39 0.43 1.39 -10.83
N ARG A 40 1.31 2.36 -11.13
CA ARG A 40 1.91 2.51 -12.47
C ARG A 40 2.75 1.31 -12.89
N ARG A 41 3.49 0.68 -11.96
CA ARG A 41 4.29 -0.53 -12.26
C ARG A 41 3.41 -1.74 -12.54
N ARG A 42 2.28 -1.86 -11.81
CA ARG A 42 1.39 -3.03 -11.83
C ARG A 42 0.23 -2.94 -12.82
N CYS A 43 0.01 -1.78 -13.44
CA CYS A 43 -1.17 -1.55 -14.27
C CYS A 43 -1.29 -2.49 -15.49
N LYS A 44 -0.18 -3.13 -15.90
CA LYS A 44 -0.13 -4.06 -17.03
C LYS A 44 -0.07 -5.53 -16.62
N ASP A 45 -0.13 -5.85 -15.32
CA ASP A 45 0.03 -7.21 -14.81
C ASP A 45 -1.22 -8.09 -15.04
N GLY A 46 -2.31 -7.52 -15.58
CA GLY A 46 -3.55 -8.26 -15.82
C GLY A 46 -4.29 -8.66 -14.54
N ILE A 47 -4.16 -7.86 -13.48
CA ILE A 47 -4.81 -8.10 -12.17
C ILE A 47 -6.34 -8.13 -12.36
N GLN A 48 -6.94 -9.27 -12.05
CA GLN A 48 -8.39 -9.46 -12.18
C GLN A 48 -9.15 -9.07 -10.91
N VAL A 49 -8.54 -9.24 -9.73
CA VAL A 49 -9.17 -8.98 -8.42
C VAL A 49 -8.12 -8.43 -7.45
N VAL A 50 -8.52 -7.48 -6.61
CA VAL A 50 -7.72 -6.91 -5.52
C VAL A 50 -8.46 -7.10 -4.20
N PHE A 51 -7.75 -7.55 -3.18
CA PHE A 51 -8.26 -7.65 -1.81
C PHE A 51 -7.48 -6.69 -0.91
N PHE A 52 -8.19 -6.02 0.00
CA PHE A 52 -7.61 -5.18 1.05
C PHE A 52 -8.35 -5.45 2.35
N ILE A 53 -7.63 -5.35 3.46
CA ILE A 53 -8.13 -5.56 4.82
C ILE A 53 -7.86 -4.33 5.67
#